data_AF-X1VYP4-F1
#
_entry.id   AF-X1VYP4-F1
#
_cell.length_a   1.000
_cell.length_b   1.000
_cell.length_c   1.000
_cell.angle_alpha   90.00
_cell.angle_beta   90.00
_cell.angle_gamma   90.00
#
_symmetry.space_group_name_H-M   'P 1'
#
loop_
_entity.id
_entity.type
_entity.pdbx_description
1 polymer ?
#
loop_
_entity_poly.entity_id
_entity_poly.type
_entity_poly.pdbx_seq_one_letter_code
_entity_poly.pdbx_strand_id
1 'polypeptide(L)' 'FDEAKRNELFKKAYLRILEQAYWINLPGGATYIAWWPWVKGYAGELTISYHEGDVYSHIWLDQDLRYEMTGRR' A
#
# COMPACT_ATOMS: atom_id res chain seq x y z
N PHE A 1 8.93 19.88 17.27
CA PHE A 1 7.98 19.92 16.14
C PHE A 1 6.59 19.73 16.71
N ASP A 2 5.67 20.68 16.52
CA ASP A 2 4.30 20.59 17.07
C ASP A 2 3.38 19.98 16.01
N GLU A 3 3.04 18.71 16.21
CA GLU A 3 2.22 17.95 15.27
C GLU A 3 0.77 18.44 15.22
N ALA A 4 0.19 18.82 16.36
CA ALA A 4 -1.17 19.30 16.44
C ALA A 4 -1.30 20.62 15.66
N LYS A 5 -0.34 21.53 15.85
CA LYS A 5 -0.31 22.80 15.13
C LYS A 5 -0.09 22.61 13.64
N ARG A 6 0.79 21.69 13.24
CA ARG A 6 0.99 21.29 11.84
C ARG A 6 -0.33 20.85 11.22
N ASN A 7 -1.01 19.87 11.82
CA ASN A 7 -2.23 19.30 11.27
C ASN A 7 -3.36 20.35 11.16
N GLU A 8 -3.47 21.27 12.12
CA GLU A 8 -4.40 22.40 12.06
C GLU A 8 -4.15 23.28 10.83
N LEU A 9 -2.90 23.65 10.59
CA LEU A 9 -2.51 24.49 9.45
C LEU A 9 -2.73 23.78 8.11
N PHE A 10 -2.38 22.49 8.00
CA PHE A 10 -2.63 21.70 6.79
C PHE A 10 -4.11 21.61 6.46
N LYS A 11 -4.97 21.37 7.45
CA LYS A 11 -6.42 21.31 7.23
C LYS A 11 -6.96 22.63 6.66
N LYS A 12 -6.51 23.76 7.22
CA LYS A 12 -6.89 25.10 6.73
C LYS A 12 -6.40 25.35 5.30
N ALA A 13 -5.15 25.03 5.01
CA ALA A 13 -4.58 25.20 3.67
C ALA A 13 -5.29 24.30 2.64
N TYR A 14 -5.53 23.04 2.98
CA TYR A 14 -6.17 22.07 2.09
C TYR A 14 -7.59 22.49 1.69
N LEU A 15 -8.38 23.03 2.63
CA LEU A 15 -9.71 23.57 2.31
C LEU A 15 -9.65 24.71 1.28
N ARG A 16 -8.65 25.60 1.37
CA ARG A 16 -8.45 26.67 0.38
C ARG A 16 -8.04 26.14 -0.98
N ILE A 17 -7.24 25.08 -1.02
CA ILE A 17 -6.85 24.42 -2.27
C ILE A 17 -8.06 23.74 -2.92
N LEU A 18 -8.93 23.09 -2.13
CA LEU A 18 -10.16 22.48 -2.65
C LEU A 18 -11.11 23.52 -3.27
N GLU A 19 -11.23 24.70 -2.66
CA GLU A 19 -12.05 25.82 -3.20
C GLU A 19 -11.58 26.27 -4.58
N GLN A 20 -10.29 26.12 -4.90
CA GLN A 20 -9.72 26.53 -6.19
C GLN A 20 -10.02 25.53 -7.32
N ALA A 21 -10.51 24.33 -7.00
CA ALA A 21 -10.94 23.31 -7.96
C ALA A 21 -9.89 22.95 -9.05
N TYR A 22 -8.59 23.00 -8.73
CA TYR A 22 -7.52 22.61 -9.66
C TYR A 22 -7.59 21.15 -10.10
N TRP A 23 -8.15 20.27 -9.24
CA TRP A 23 -8.39 18.87 -9.55
C TRP A 23 -9.67 18.40 -8.87
N ILE A 24 -10.48 17.62 -9.60
CA ILE A 24 -11.64 16.91 -9.08
C ILE A 24 -11.18 15.56 -8.50
N ASN A 25 -11.30 15.41 -7.19
CA ASN A 25 -11.03 14.15 -6.51
C ASN A 25 -12.18 13.17 -6.79
N LEU A 26 -11.92 12.12 -7.57
CA LEU A 26 -12.85 11.01 -7.77
C LEU A 26 -12.73 10.00 -6.61
N PRO A 27 -13.76 9.17 -6.35
CA PRO A 27 -13.64 8.09 -5.38
C PRO A 27 -12.45 7.19 -5.70
N GLY A 28 -11.68 6.83 -4.66
CA GLY A 28 -10.61 5.84 -4.80
C GLY A 28 -11.19 4.48 -5.22
N GLY A 29 -10.55 3.84 -6.20
CA GLY A 29 -10.93 2.49 -6.63
C GLY A 29 -10.67 1.45 -5.53
N ALA A 30 -11.51 0.41 -5.47
CA ALA A 30 -11.23 -0.75 -4.64
C ALA A 30 -10.17 -1.62 -5.33
N THR A 31 -9.04 -1.86 -4.67
CA THR A 31 -8.00 -2.76 -5.15
C THR A 31 -8.14 -4.11 -4.47
N TYR A 32 -8.12 -5.18 -5.26
CA TYR A 32 -8.05 -6.56 -4.76
C TYR A 32 -6.72 -7.17 -5.17
N ILE A 33 -5.95 -7.63 -4.18
CA ILE A 33 -4.66 -8.30 -4.39
C ILE A 33 -4.77 -9.71 -3.84
N ALA A 34 -4.53 -10.69 -4.70
CA ALA A 34 -4.45 -12.08 -4.32
C ALA A 34 -3.05 -12.61 -4.60
N TRP A 35 -2.50 -13.31 -3.61
CA TRP A 35 -1.24 -14.04 -3.73
C TRP A 35 -1.51 -15.54 -3.65
N TRP A 36 -0.61 -16.32 -4.23
CA TRP A 36 -0.64 -17.77 -4.06
C TRP A 36 -0.46 -18.13 -2.58
N PRO A 37 -1.04 -19.24 -2.10
CA PRO A 37 -0.93 -19.64 -0.69
C PRO A 37 0.50 -19.88 -0.19
N TRP A 38 1.43 -20.16 -1.11
CA TRP A 38 2.86 -20.35 -0.83
C TRP A 38 3.68 -19.05 -0.79
N VAL A 39 3.06 -17.88 -0.99
CA VAL A 39 3.70 -16.59 -0.69
C VAL A 39 3.51 -16.31 0.80
N LYS A 40 4.61 -16.11 1.50
CA LYS A 40 4.65 -15.89 2.96
C LYS A 40 5.25 -14.52 3.25
N GLY A 41 4.94 -13.99 4.43
CA GLY A 41 5.43 -12.67 4.87
C GLY A 41 4.66 -11.47 4.32
N TYR A 42 3.54 -11.69 3.61
CA TYR A 42 2.65 -10.65 3.11
C TYR A 42 1.39 -10.55 3.97
N ALA A 43 1.13 -9.40 4.58
CA ALA A 43 -0.05 -9.11 5.40
C ALA A 43 -0.99 -8.06 4.77
N GLY A 44 -0.74 -7.66 3.51
CA GLY A 44 -1.56 -6.69 2.79
C GLY A 44 -0.86 -5.36 2.52
N GLU A 45 0.46 -5.31 2.67
CA GLU A 45 1.27 -4.12 2.48
C GLU A 45 1.30 -3.71 1.00
N LEU A 46 0.87 -2.48 0.71
CA LEU A 46 0.99 -1.88 -0.63
C LEU A 46 2.32 -1.13 -0.81
N THR A 47 2.85 -0.62 0.29
CA THR A 47 4.09 0.14 0.34
C THR A 47 4.63 0.07 1.77
N ILE A 48 5.93 -0.18 1.91
CA ILE A 48 6.63 -0.14 3.20
C ILE A 48 7.73 0.92 3.22
N SER A 49 8.01 1.55 2.06
CA SER A 49 9.01 2.60 1.92
C SER A 49 8.74 3.44 0.67
N TYR A 50 9.64 4.38 0.37
CA TYR A 50 9.62 5.15 -0.86
C TYR A 50 9.72 4.30 -2.15
N HIS A 51 10.30 3.10 -2.07
CA HIS A 51 10.48 2.23 -3.23
C HIS A 51 9.41 1.15 -3.28
N GLU A 52 8.70 1.07 -4.41
CA GLU A 52 7.65 0.07 -4.66
C GLU A 52 8.15 -1.37 -4.51
N GLY A 53 9.45 -1.60 -4.76
CA GLY A 53 10.06 -2.92 -4.68
C GLY A 53 10.32 -3.43 -3.27
N ASP A 54 10.26 -2.57 -2.25
CA ASP A 54 10.72 -2.94 -0.92
C ASP A 54 9.81 -4.01 -0.31
N VAL A 55 8.51 -4.00 -0.60
CA VAL A 55 7.58 -5.06 -0.16
C VAL A 55 8.10 -6.44 -0.55
N TYR A 56 8.67 -6.58 -1.76
CA TYR A 56 9.18 -7.87 -2.26
C TYR A 56 10.41 -8.36 -1.50
N SER A 57 11.15 -7.47 -0.82
CA SER A 57 12.31 -7.85 -0.01
C SER A 57 11.95 -8.49 1.34
N HIS A 58 10.68 -8.35 1.78
CA HIS A 58 10.19 -8.88 3.05
C HIS A 58 9.27 -10.10 2.90
N ILE A 59 8.93 -10.50 1.67
CA ILE A 59 8.15 -11.70 1.39
C ILE A 59 9.05 -12.85 0.94
N TRP A 60 8.59 -14.08 1.10
CA TRP A 60 9.32 -15.26 0.65
C TRP A 60 8.38 -16.35 0.12
N LEU A 61 8.96 -17.33 -0.58
CA LEU A 61 8.23 -18.45 -1.15
C LEU A 61 8.46 -19.72 -0.33
N ASP A 62 7.37 -20.36 0.07
CA ASP A 62 7.36 -21.71 0.62
C ASP A 62 7.44 -22.72 -0.53
N GLN A 63 8.65 -23.21 -0.81
CA GLN A 63 8.89 -24.10 -1.96
C GLN A 63 8.25 -25.48 -1.78
N ASP A 64 8.14 -25.96 -0.54
CA ASP A 64 7.53 -27.26 -0.26
C ASP A 64 6.02 -27.20 -0.45
N LEU A 65 5.36 -26.13 0.04
CA LEU A 65 3.93 -25.92 -0.20
C LEU A 65 3.62 -25.71 -1.70
N ARG A 66 4.47 -24.96 -2.41
CA ARG A 66 4.34 -24.80 -3.87
C ARG A 66 4.43 -26.15 -4.58
N TYR A 67 5.36 -27.01 -4.17
CA TYR A 67 5.50 -28.35 -4.74
C TYR A 67 4.29 -29.23 -4.43
N GLU A 68 3.80 -29.23 -3.19
CA GLU A 68 2.59 -29.97 -2.80
C GLU A 68 1.38 -29.58 -3.66
N MET A 69 1.21 -28.29 -3.92
CA MET A 69 0.07 -27.77 -4.68
C MET A 69 0.20 -27.93 -6.21
N THR A 70 1.42 -27.97 -6.76
CA THR A 70 1.63 -27.89 -8.21
C THR A 70 2.36 -29.10 -8.82
N GLY A 71 3.00 -29.94 -8.01
CA GLY A 71 3.84 -31.06 -8.44
C GLY A 71 5.14 -30.66 -9.16
N ARG A 72 5.51 -29.38 -9.15
CA ARG A 72 6.69 -28.83 -9.83
C ARG A 72 7.63 -28.19 -8.81
N ARG A 73 8.92 -28.55 -8.85
CA ARG A 73 9.98 -27.81 -8.16
C ARG A 73 10.47 -26.68 -9.06
#